data_AF-A0A1M6BLZ7-F1
#
_entry.id   AF-A0A1M6BLZ7-F1
#
_cell.length_a   1.000
_cell.length_b   1.000
_cell.length_c   1.000
_cell.angle_alpha   90.00
_cell.angle_beta   90.00
_cell.angle_gamma   90.00
#
_symmetry.space_group_name_H-M   'P 1'
#
loop_
_entity.id
_entity.type
_entity.pdbx_description
1 polymer ?
#
loop_
_entity_poly.entity_id
_entity_poly.type
_entity_poly.pdbx_seq_one_letter_code
_entity_poly.pdbx_strand_id
1 'polypeptide(L)'
;MKGHIETACFHCSGGRQMIYASNREAEWLNHVMDVRTCYDKLFGKTSGTSILLLSPVKTGIMLIVSKIIPNRLGDNLTAYLNIPYGMDISGDSLQGIVFDVISALAQNRKDAVSSCLSSVSKTEYEILIDEKPSQSIINNYAYRIVNSGTGNGSLVNVLNNLFQDYYFQYQYTFLAIDDQSVANKDLHTDLTNYPINNWRPIKEQFTEKINKVEDYTTLTKEPSGETPLSNDSQPVEITSEWLKSNTEIHGWLSFFFFAIIVGGLISAIYPIATFNAADYAGNFCLGAVDIVTGLLILAVAGFTVYSFVNRKPNAVFWGKTYVALVFLTNLFVLISGSTEENGLQSVTQVVRSFIWGIIWFLYLTFSNQVQDVLPKSFRKVSSTDWALVAASVLLPVFLFIVGYSQINSLVDSRTNQETELRKTELSYNQRTDGRVIFTIPDSFECESQVVDIEGTSATVFSINNDEIGSCTMCSDYDSDKSIENFDSYWNSWKDEDIRNYSTDNVNRGAINVNGNDCLYRVTKHYVNGIYVYWRYYLLFDDETGKVFVASFYDLDNSTDYVDELLESVKFK
;
A
#
# COMPACT_ATOMS: atom_id res chain seq x y z
N MET A 1 38.41 8.19 -13.59
CA MET A 1 37.87 6.90 -14.10
C MET A 1 36.85 7.22 -15.21
N LYS A 2 36.43 6.27 -16.06
CA LYS A 2 35.30 6.50 -16.99
C LYS A 2 34.03 5.84 -16.46
N GLY A 3 32.89 6.48 -16.68
CA GLY A 3 31.57 5.99 -16.28
C GLY A 3 30.49 6.28 -17.31
N HIS A 4 29.34 5.65 -17.14
CA HIS A 4 28.15 5.81 -17.98
C HIS A 4 26.93 6.08 -17.09
N ILE A 5 25.93 6.77 -17.64
CA ILE A 5 24.61 6.85 -17.01
C ILE A 5 23.88 5.54 -17.33
N GLU A 6 23.62 4.70 -16.32
CA GLU A 6 22.80 3.51 -16.54
C GLU A 6 21.33 3.92 -16.65
N THR A 7 20.63 3.40 -17.65
CA THR A 7 19.26 3.81 -17.97
C THR A 7 18.31 2.62 -18.01
N ALA A 8 17.07 2.82 -17.57
CA ALA A 8 16.00 1.86 -17.74
C ALA A 8 14.66 2.55 -17.95
N CYS A 9 13.72 1.90 -18.62
CA CYS A 9 12.33 2.35 -18.74
C CYS A 9 11.37 1.22 -18.39
N PHE A 10 10.33 1.56 -17.64
CA PHE A 10 9.23 0.68 -17.31
C PHE A 10 7.90 1.29 -17.77
N HIS A 11 6.99 0.42 -18.17
CA HIS A 11 5.58 0.73 -18.35
C HIS A 11 4.83 0.13 -17.16
N CYS A 12 4.17 0.98 -16.37
CA CYS A 12 3.36 0.54 -15.23
C CYS A 12 1.88 0.71 -15.59
N SER A 13 1.15 -0.41 -15.67
CA SER A 13 -0.24 -0.53 -16.13
C SER A 13 -0.79 -1.85 -15.57
N GLY A 14 -1.46 -1.82 -14.41
CA GLY A 14 -1.85 -3.02 -13.63
C GLY A 14 -0.68 -3.80 -13.00
N GLY A 15 0.42 -3.95 -13.73
CA GLY A 15 1.73 -4.45 -13.27
C GLY A 15 2.87 -3.66 -13.92
N ARG A 16 4.12 -4.12 -13.75
CA ARG A 16 5.32 -3.40 -14.19
C ARG A 16 6.08 -4.17 -15.28
N GLN A 17 6.03 -3.68 -16.52
CA GLN A 17 6.78 -4.24 -17.65
C GLN A 17 8.06 -3.43 -17.91
N MET A 18 9.23 -4.09 -17.93
CA MET A 18 10.47 -3.46 -18.42
C MET A 18 10.40 -3.27 -19.94
N ILE A 19 10.55 -2.03 -20.40
CA ILE A 19 10.62 -1.67 -21.83
C ILE A 19 12.08 -1.70 -22.30
N TYR A 20 12.98 -1.13 -21.50
CA TYR A 20 14.39 -1.01 -21.80
C TYR A 20 15.21 -1.06 -20.50
N ALA A 21 16.43 -1.58 -20.57
CA ALA A 21 17.48 -1.36 -19.58
C ALA A 21 18.84 -1.48 -20.28
N SER A 22 19.76 -0.54 -20.01
CA SER A 22 21.14 -0.57 -20.53
C SER A 22 21.96 -1.70 -19.91
N ASN A 23 21.67 -2.03 -18.65
CA ASN A 23 22.21 -3.13 -17.90
C ASN A 23 21.06 -3.83 -17.15
N ARG A 24 20.69 -5.05 -17.57
CA ARG A 24 19.55 -5.80 -16.97
C ARG A 24 19.88 -6.45 -15.62
N GLU A 25 21.16 -6.54 -15.26
CA GLU A 25 21.64 -7.19 -14.04
C GLU A 25 21.97 -6.18 -12.92
N ALA A 26 21.75 -4.88 -13.17
CA ALA A 26 22.07 -3.83 -12.21
C ALA A 26 21.23 -3.94 -10.93
N GLU A 27 21.89 -4.06 -9.77
CA GLU A 27 21.27 -4.24 -8.44
C GLU A 27 20.15 -3.22 -8.16
N TRP A 28 20.33 -1.97 -8.58
CA TRP A 28 19.38 -0.90 -8.33
C TRP A 28 18.00 -1.14 -8.96
N LEU A 29 17.91 -1.91 -10.07
CA LEU A 29 16.63 -2.21 -10.74
C LEU A 29 15.63 -2.90 -9.81
N ASN A 30 16.12 -3.72 -8.88
CA ASN A 30 15.31 -4.44 -7.88
C ASN A 30 14.74 -3.53 -6.79
N HIS A 31 15.30 -2.31 -6.64
CA HIS A 31 14.95 -1.36 -5.59
C HIS A 31 14.20 -0.11 -6.11
N VAL A 32 13.99 -0.03 -7.41
CA VAL A 32 13.16 1.02 -8.03
C VAL A 32 11.70 0.83 -7.62
N MET A 33 11.12 1.84 -6.97
CA MET A 33 9.68 1.88 -6.66
C MET A 33 8.85 2.30 -7.88
N ASP A 34 7.58 1.89 -7.92
CA ASP A 34 6.62 2.46 -8.86
C ASP A 34 6.26 3.91 -8.49
N VAL A 35 6.59 4.85 -9.38
CA VAL A 35 6.33 6.30 -9.20
C VAL A 35 4.86 6.63 -8.98
N ARG A 36 3.94 5.74 -9.39
CA ARG A 36 2.49 5.92 -9.14
C ARG A 36 2.15 6.04 -7.65
N THR A 37 2.97 5.46 -6.76
CA THR A 37 2.83 5.58 -5.31
C THR A 37 3.01 7.01 -4.78
N CYS A 38 3.54 7.93 -5.59
CA CYS A 38 3.76 9.34 -5.27
C CYS A 38 2.66 10.26 -5.83
N TYR A 39 1.71 9.76 -6.63
CA TYR A 39 0.53 10.52 -7.06
C TYR A 39 -0.29 10.96 -5.86
N ASP A 40 -0.84 12.17 -5.97
CA ASP A 40 -1.62 12.90 -4.97
C ASP A 40 -0.92 13.09 -3.61
N LYS A 41 0.29 12.54 -3.44
CA LYS A 41 1.22 12.84 -2.34
C LYS A 41 2.14 13.99 -2.71
N LEU A 42 2.94 13.86 -3.77
CA LEU A 42 3.92 14.87 -4.21
C LEU A 42 3.45 15.69 -5.42
N PHE A 43 2.73 15.05 -6.34
CA PHE A 43 2.24 15.66 -7.58
C PHE A 43 0.88 15.07 -7.95
N GLY A 44 0.01 15.88 -8.52
CA GLY A 44 -1.34 15.48 -8.93
C GLY A 44 -1.52 15.53 -10.44
N LYS A 45 -2.74 15.28 -10.92
CA LYS A 45 -3.09 15.34 -12.35
C LYS A 45 -2.90 16.74 -12.97
N THR A 46 -2.79 17.78 -12.15
CA THR A 46 -2.53 19.18 -12.56
C THR A 46 -1.04 19.54 -12.61
N SER A 47 -0.13 18.63 -12.26
CA SER A 47 1.33 18.84 -12.23
C SER A 47 2.00 18.75 -13.60
N GLY A 48 1.27 18.96 -14.69
CA GLY A 48 1.76 18.81 -16.06
C GLY A 48 1.87 17.36 -16.54
N THR A 49 2.35 17.17 -17.78
CA THR A 49 2.34 15.85 -18.45
C THR A 49 3.54 14.96 -18.12
N SER A 50 4.58 15.50 -17.50
CA SER A 50 5.83 14.78 -17.17
C SER A 50 6.40 15.24 -15.83
N ILE A 51 6.79 14.28 -15.00
CA ILE A 51 7.23 14.46 -13.61
C ILE A 51 8.72 14.14 -13.51
N LEU A 52 9.48 14.96 -12.80
CA LEU A 52 10.91 14.80 -12.55
C LEU A 52 11.20 14.59 -11.06
N LEU A 53 11.67 13.41 -10.67
CA LEU A 53 12.07 13.11 -9.28
C LEU A 53 13.58 12.86 -9.18
N LEU A 54 14.16 13.21 -8.03
CA LEU A 54 15.46 12.73 -7.58
C LEU A 54 15.26 11.69 -6.47
N SER A 55 15.99 10.56 -6.55
CA SER A 55 16.04 9.55 -5.49
C SER A 55 17.48 9.15 -5.19
N PRO A 56 17.99 9.29 -3.95
CA PRO A 56 19.32 8.83 -3.59
C PRO A 56 19.48 7.31 -3.73
N VAL A 57 20.62 6.85 -4.27
CA VAL A 57 20.97 5.42 -4.33
C VAL A 57 22.39 5.14 -3.86
N LYS A 58 22.73 3.85 -3.65
CA LYS A 58 24.05 3.44 -3.14
C LYS A 58 25.23 3.99 -3.97
N THR A 59 25.02 4.14 -5.28
CA THR A 59 26.01 4.46 -6.32
C THR A 59 25.96 5.90 -6.83
N GLY A 60 24.94 6.69 -6.45
CA GLY A 60 24.78 8.06 -6.93
C GLY A 60 23.39 8.63 -6.65
N ILE A 61 22.87 9.42 -7.59
CA ILE A 61 21.48 9.89 -7.58
C ILE A 61 20.76 9.30 -8.80
N MET A 62 19.57 8.74 -8.56
CA MET A 62 18.66 8.33 -9.60
C MET A 62 17.76 9.50 -9.97
N LEU A 63 17.88 9.96 -11.21
CA LEU A 63 16.98 10.91 -11.82
C LEU A 63 15.85 10.14 -12.51
N ILE A 64 14.60 10.46 -12.18
CA ILE A 64 13.42 9.71 -12.60
C ILE A 64 12.52 10.62 -13.42
N VAL A 65 12.23 10.24 -14.66
CA VAL A 65 11.33 10.97 -15.56
C VAL A 65 10.11 10.09 -15.82
N SER A 66 8.94 10.49 -15.31
CA SER A 66 7.69 9.76 -15.50
C SER A 66 6.71 10.56 -16.34
N LYS A 67 6.11 9.93 -17.36
CA LYS A 67 5.01 10.50 -18.13
C LYS A 67 3.70 9.80 -17.77
N ILE A 68 2.70 10.59 -17.40
CA ILE A 68 1.31 10.13 -17.22
C ILE A 68 0.70 9.86 -18.61
N ILE A 69 0.04 8.71 -18.80
CA ILE A 69 -0.72 8.47 -20.03
C ILE A 69 -2.11 9.13 -19.89
N PRO A 70 -2.47 10.11 -20.74
CA PRO A 70 -3.78 10.75 -20.66
C PRO A 70 -4.92 9.74 -20.80
N ASN A 71 -6.02 9.98 -20.06
CA ASN A 71 -7.23 9.16 -20.05
C ASN A 71 -7.03 7.69 -19.62
N ARG A 72 -5.88 7.34 -19.02
CA ARG A 72 -5.63 6.04 -18.40
C ARG A 72 -5.18 6.23 -16.96
N LEU A 73 -6.14 6.12 -16.04
CA LEU A 73 -5.93 6.37 -14.61
C LEU A 73 -4.92 5.35 -14.05
N GLY A 74 -3.72 5.84 -13.73
CA GLY A 74 -2.66 4.99 -13.19
C GLY A 74 -1.80 4.28 -14.24
N ASP A 75 -1.83 4.68 -15.51
CA ASP A 75 -0.81 4.24 -16.49
C ASP A 75 0.35 5.25 -16.55
N ASN A 76 1.60 4.78 -16.47
CA ASN A 76 2.76 5.61 -16.73
C ASN A 76 3.86 4.91 -17.55
N LEU A 77 4.63 5.73 -18.27
CA LEU A 77 5.93 5.36 -18.82
C LEU A 77 6.99 6.10 -18.00
N THR A 78 7.83 5.34 -17.29
CA THR A 78 8.83 5.92 -16.38
C THR A 78 10.24 5.48 -16.76
N ALA A 79 11.07 6.46 -17.09
CA ALA A 79 12.50 6.31 -17.29
C ALA A 79 13.28 6.62 -16.00
N TYR A 80 14.33 5.85 -15.76
CA TYR A 80 15.23 5.94 -14.62
C TYR A 80 16.65 6.10 -15.16
N LEU A 81 17.34 7.15 -14.72
CA LEU A 81 18.71 7.49 -15.10
C LEU A 81 19.55 7.49 -13.82
N ASN A 82 20.35 6.44 -13.63
CA ASN A 82 21.27 6.35 -12.50
C ASN A 82 22.54 7.15 -12.83
N ILE A 83 22.74 8.28 -12.14
CA ILE A 83 23.89 9.18 -12.30
C ILE A 83 24.89 8.89 -11.17
N PRO A 84 26.05 8.26 -11.47
CA PRO A 84 27.06 7.92 -10.47
C PRO A 84 27.65 9.14 -9.76
N TYR A 85 28.11 8.95 -8.51
CA TYR A 85 28.89 9.97 -7.80
C TYR A 85 30.11 10.42 -8.61
N GLY A 86 30.45 11.71 -8.51
CA GLY A 86 31.65 12.27 -9.13
C GLY A 86 31.64 12.36 -10.66
N MET A 87 30.54 12.00 -11.34
CA MET A 87 30.43 12.09 -12.80
C MET A 87 30.55 13.55 -13.28
N ASP A 88 31.50 13.80 -14.18
CA ASP A 88 31.66 15.10 -14.84
C ASP A 88 30.67 15.24 -16.00
N ILE A 89 29.49 15.73 -15.65
CA ILE A 89 28.47 16.16 -16.61
C ILE A 89 27.92 17.53 -16.17
N SER A 90 27.81 18.47 -17.13
CA SER A 90 27.28 19.81 -16.84
C SER A 90 25.76 19.77 -16.63
N GLY A 91 25.25 20.74 -15.89
CA GLY A 91 23.80 20.93 -15.73
C GLY A 91 23.07 21.11 -17.05
N ASP A 92 23.68 21.77 -18.04
CA ASP A 92 23.11 21.96 -19.38
C ASP A 92 22.99 20.64 -20.14
N SER A 93 24.03 19.79 -20.10
CA SER A 93 23.99 18.47 -20.73
C SER A 93 22.97 17.54 -20.05
N LEU A 94 22.87 17.58 -18.72
CA LEU A 94 21.82 16.86 -18.00
C LEU A 94 20.42 17.38 -18.33
N GLN A 95 20.23 18.70 -18.40
CA GLN A 95 18.94 19.29 -18.77
C GLN A 95 18.52 18.89 -20.20
N GLY A 96 19.46 18.87 -21.15
CA GLY A 96 19.23 18.35 -22.50
C GLY A 96 18.76 16.89 -22.47
N ILE A 97 19.48 16.02 -21.76
CA ILE A 97 19.11 14.59 -21.58
C ILE A 97 17.70 14.46 -20.96
N VAL A 98 17.37 15.26 -19.95
CA VAL A 98 16.04 15.24 -19.32
C VAL A 98 14.94 15.59 -20.32
N PHE A 99 15.12 16.66 -21.11
CA PHE A 99 14.12 17.06 -22.11
C PHE A 99 14.05 16.12 -23.32
N ASP A 100 15.15 15.50 -23.72
CA ASP A 100 15.14 14.43 -24.74
C ASP A 100 14.37 13.21 -24.25
N VAL A 101 14.55 12.81 -22.98
CA VAL A 101 13.80 11.70 -22.37
C VAL A 101 12.32 12.04 -22.21
N ILE A 102 11.97 13.25 -21.74
CA ILE A 102 10.58 13.74 -21.73
C ILE A 102 9.97 13.66 -23.14
N SER A 103 10.70 14.10 -24.17
CA SER A 103 10.25 14.09 -25.56
C SER A 103 10.13 12.68 -26.15
N ALA A 104 10.97 11.73 -25.72
CA ALA A 104 10.89 10.34 -26.12
C ALA A 104 9.68 9.63 -25.46
N LEU A 105 9.47 9.85 -24.15
CA LEU A 105 8.28 9.38 -23.42
C LEU A 105 7.00 10.00 -24.00
N ALA A 106 7.04 11.29 -24.40
CA ALA A 106 5.92 12.00 -25.01
C ALA A 106 5.35 11.26 -26.24
N GLN A 107 6.20 10.58 -27.02
CA GLN A 107 5.80 9.83 -28.22
C GLN A 107 5.03 8.53 -27.95
N ASN A 108 4.98 8.02 -26.70
CA ASN A 108 4.36 6.72 -26.35
C ASN A 108 4.87 5.51 -27.18
N ARG A 109 6.09 5.60 -27.74
CA ARG A 109 6.66 4.61 -28.65
C ARG A 109 7.86 3.89 -28.04
N LYS A 110 7.78 2.55 -27.91
CA LYS A 110 8.82 1.72 -27.28
C LYS A 110 10.17 1.83 -27.99
N ASP A 111 10.17 1.93 -29.31
CA ASP A 111 11.35 2.15 -30.16
C ASP A 111 12.01 3.52 -29.89
N ALA A 112 11.21 4.60 -29.83
CA ALA A 112 11.71 5.94 -29.56
C ALA A 112 12.36 6.05 -28.18
N VAL A 113 11.72 5.52 -27.13
CA VAL A 113 12.25 5.52 -25.76
C VAL A 113 13.51 4.66 -25.65
N SER A 114 13.52 3.45 -26.24
CA SER A 114 14.69 2.57 -26.21
C SER A 114 15.88 3.15 -26.96
N SER A 115 15.64 3.84 -28.09
CA SER A 115 16.68 4.53 -28.87
C SER A 115 17.30 5.69 -28.07
N CYS A 116 16.46 6.55 -27.49
CA CYS A 116 16.90 7.66 -26.64
C CYS A 116 17.74 7.17 -25.46
N LEU A 117 17.22 6.25 -24.64
CA LEU A 117 17.90 5.75 -23.45
C LEU A 117 19.18 4.96 -23.77
N SER A 118 19.23 4.27 -24.92
CA SER A 118 20.44 3.61 -25.40
C SER A 118 21.50 4.60 -25.89
N SER A 119 21.10 5.77 -26.41
CA SER A 119 22.02 6.85 -26.77
C SER A 119 22.67 7.43 -25.50
N VAL A 120 21.85 7.75 -24.49
CA VAL A 120 22.31 8.26 -23.19
C VAL A 120 23.31 7.30 -22.53
N SER A 121 23.00 6.00 -22.49
CA SER A 121 23.86 5.01 -21.80
C SER A 121 25.15 4.66 -22.55
N LYS A 122 25.29 5.06 -23.82
CA LYS A 122 26.52 4.84 -24.61
C LYS A 122 27.55 5.95 -24.43
N THR A 123 27.14 7.11 -23.92
CA THR A 123 28.06 8.23 -23.69
C THR A 123 28.97 7.92 -22.51
N GLU A 124 30.27 8.11 -22.68
CA GLU A 124 31.27 8.03 -21.62
C GLU A 124 31.48 9.41 -20.98
N TYR A 125 31.53 9.44 -19.65
CA TYR A 125 31.86 10.62 -18.85
C TYR A 125 33.07 10.35 -17.97
N GLU A 126 33.82 11.38 -17.62
CA GLU A 126 34.86 11.25 -16.59
C GLU A 126 34.23 11.16 -15.20
N ILE A 127 34.84 10.40 -14.30
CA ILE A 127 34.52 10.37 -12.87
C ILE A 127 35.70 11.03 -12.15
N LEU A 128 35.40 12.12 -11.45
CA LEU A 128 36.35 13.04 -10.83
C LEU A 128 36.74 12.63 -9.40
N ILE A 129 35.78 12.13 -8.59
CA ILE A 129 35.95 11.73 -7.19
C ILE A 129 35.04 10.54 -6.87
N ASP A 130 35.46 9.70 -5.92
CA ASP A 130 34.71 8.53 -5.43
C ASP A 130 34.32 8.70 -3.94
N GLU A 131 34.02 9.95 -3.52
CA GLU A 131 33.59 10.25 -2.16
C GLU A 131 32.07 10.12 -2.04
N LYS A 132 31.64 9.23 -1.14
CA LYS A 132 30.24 8.94 -0.88
C LYS A 132 29.71 9.84 0.25
N PRO A 133 28.65 10.65 0.02
CA PRO A 133 28.02 11.41 1.09
C PRO A 133 27.36 10.48 2.12
N SER A 134 27.28 10.94 3.37
CA SER A 134 26.68 10.18 4.48
C SER A 134 25.18 10.01 4.29
N GLN A 135 24.77 8.78 3.96
CA GLN A 135 23.35 8.45 3.75
C GLN A 135 22.65 8.24 5.10
N SER A 136 21.79 9.20 5.46
CA SER A 136 20.79 9.06 6.52
C SER A 136 19.44 9.55 6.01
N ILE A 137 18.66 8.63 5.44
CA ILE A 137 17.29 8.93 5.02
C ILE A 137 16.46 9.11 6.30
N ILE A 138 15.96 10.33 6.51
CA ILE A 138 15.22 10.74 7.71
C ILE A 138 13.74 10.99 7.37
N ASN A 139 13.46 11.43 6.13
CA ASN A 139 12.15 11.85 5.66
C ASN A 139 11.77 11.10 4.37
N ASN A 140 10.48 10.93 4.12
CA ASN A 140 10.01 10.21 2.91
C ASN A 140 10.05 11.10 1.66
N TYR A 141 9.63 12.37 1.76
CA TYR A 141 9.33 13.20 0.59
C TYR A 141 9.72 14.67 0.78
N ALA A 142 10.16 15.31 -0.30
CA ALA A 142 10.40 16.76 -0.40
C ALA A 142 10.08 17.27 -1.82
N TYR A 143 10.05 18.59 -1.99
CA TYR A 143 9.95 19.21 -3.31
C TYR A 143 10.86 20.44 -3.44
N ARG A 144 11.21 20.78 -4.68
CA ARG A 144 11.91 22.03 -5.05
C ARG A 144 11.25 22.57 -6.31
N ILE A 145 10.78 23.81 -6.27
CA ILE A 145 10.32 24.52 -7.47
C ILE A 145 11.55 25.06 -8.21
N VAL A 146 11.63 24.81 -9.51
CA VAL A 146 12.74 25.22 -10.39
C VAL A 146 12.20 25.81 -11.67
N ASN A 147 12.90 26.79 -12.27
CA ASN A 147 12.54 27.26 -13.62
C ASN A 147 13.34 26.52 -14.71
N SER A 148 12.77 26.35 -15.90
CA SER A 148 13.45 25.75 -17.05
C SER A 148 14.53 26.65 -17.70
N GLY A 149 14.57 27.93 -17.32
CA GLY A 149 15.49 28.95 -17.82
C GLY A 149 16.88 28.94 -17.18
N THR A 150 17.42 30.13 -16.92
CA THR A 150 18.78 30.31 -16.37
C THR A 150 18.77 31.14 -15.09
N GLY A 151 19.64 30.79 -14.14
CA GLY A 151 19.81 31.50 -12.86
C GLY A 151 19.90 30.56 -11.66
N ASN A 152 20.06 31.12 -10.46
CA ASN A 152 20.32 30.33 -9.24
C ASN A 152 19.19 29.33 -8.89
N GLY A 153 17.95 29.61 -9.28
CA GLY A 153 16.79 28.73 -9.09
C GLY A 153 16.42 27.91 -10.33
N SER A 154 17.28 27.82 -11.36
CA SER A 154 16.96 27.05 -12.56
C SER A 154 17.29 25.57 -12.45
N LEU A 155 16.63 24.77 -13.28
CA LEU A 155 16.88 23.34 -13.41
C LEU A 155 18.35 23.06 -13.77
N VAL A 156 18.96 23.84 -14.69
CA VAL A 156 20.41 23.78 -14.98
C VAL A 156 21.24 23.87 -13.70
N ASN A 157 20.98 24.84 -12.82
CA ASN A 157 21.79 25.03 -11.62
C ASN A 157 21.61 23.86 -10.62
N VAL A 158 20.39 23.31 -10.50
CA VAL A 158 20.11 22.14 -9.68
C VAL A 158 20.79 20.88 -10.26
N LEU A 159 20.72 20.67 -11.57
CA LEU A 159 21.32 19.51 -12.24
C LEU A 159 22.85 19.58 -12.27
N ASN A 160 23.43 20.78 -12.40
CA ASN A 160 24.87 20.98 -12.26
C ASN A 160 25.36 20.64 -10.84
N ASN A 161 24.46 20.77 -9.85
CA ASN A 161 24.74 20.63 -8.44
C ASN A 161 23.95 19.52 -7.73
N LEU A 162 23.69 18.41 -8.42
CA LEU A 162 22.82 17.31 -7.96
C LEU A 162 23.13 16.79 -6.55
N PHE A 163 24.41 16.65 -6.19
CA PHE A 163 24.83 15.93 -4.99
C PHE A 163 24.89 16.82 -3.74
N GLN A 164 23.73 17.35 -3.33
CA GLN A 164 23.58 18.09 -2.06
C GLN A 164 23.26 17.14 -0.90
N ASP A 165 23.93 17.31 0.25
CA ASP A 165 23.74 16.49 1.47
C ASP A 165 22.27 16.37 1.90
N TYR A 166 21.48 17.45 1.74
CA TYR A 166 20.08 17.43 2.11
C TYR A 166 19.20 16.57 1.20
N TYR A 167 19.54 16.34 -0.07
CA TYR A 167 18.76 15.42 -0.90
C TYR A 167 18.91 13.96 -0.41
N PHE A 168 20.05 13.61 0.20
CA PHE A 168 20.28 12.28 0.79
C PHE A 168 19.44 11.99 2.04
N GLN A 169 18.69 12.98 2.55
CA GLN A 169 17.79 12.85 3.69
C GLN A 169 16.37 12.45 3.28
N TYR A 170 16.04 12.51 1.99
CA TYR A 170 14.70 12.23 1.43
C TYR A 170 14.71 11.01 0.52
N GLN A 171 13.68 10.17 0.57
CA GLN A 171 13.54 9.05 -0.37
C GLN A 171 13.27 9.55 -1.80
N TYR A 172 12.43 10.58 -1.95
CA TYR A 172 12.18 11.28 -3.21
C TYR A 172 12.11 12.79 -3.02
N THR A 173 12.75 13.53 -3.93
CA THR A 173 12.56 14.98 -4.09
C THR A 173 11.90 15.26 -5.43
N PHE A 174 10.72 15.88 -5.45
CA PHE A 174 10.07 16.32 -6.68
C PHE A 174 10.65 17.66 -7.15
N LEU A 175 11.20 17.68 -8.36
CA LEU A 175 11.61 18.91 -9.04
C LEU A 175 10.43 19.41 -9.87
N ALA A 176 9.63 20.32 -9.29
CA ALA A 176 8.51 20.94 -9.96
C ALA A 176 9.03 22.02 -10.91
N ILE A 177 8.91 21.78 -12.22
CA ILE A 177 9.44 22.68 -13.25
C ILE A 177 8.39 23.74 -13.59
N ASP A 178 8.79 25.01 -13.60
CA ASP A 178 7.99 26.19 -13.96
C ASP A 178 6.66 26.28 -13.18
N ASP A 179 5.51 26.01 -13.81
CA ASP A 179 4.17 26.15 -13.23
C ASP A 179 3.58 24.84 -12.67
N GLN A 180 4.37 23.76 -12.64
CA GLN A 180 3.93 22.46 -12.13
C GLN A 180 3.43 22.54 -10.67
N SER A 181 2.17 22.16 -10.48
CA SER A 181 1.58 22.03 -9.15
C SER A 181 2.32 20.99 -8.31
N VAL A 182 2.48 21.24 -7.02
CA VAL A 182 2.93 20.26 -6.02
C VAL A 182 1.72 19.90 -5.17
N ALA A 183 1.44 18.60 -5.04
CA ALA A 183 0.35 18.12 -4.20
C ALA A 183 0.75 18.22 -2.71
N ASN A 184 -0.22 18.49 -1.84
CA ASN A 184 -0.06 18.47 -0.38
C ASN A 184 1.21 19.19 0.13
N LYS A 185 1.48 20.40 -0.38
CA LYS A 185 2.68 21.22 -0.08
C LYS A 185 3.00 21.33 1.41
N ASP A 186 1.98 21.39 2.27
CA ASP A 186 2.12 21.56 3.72
C ASP A 186 2.60 20.29 4.45
N LEU A 187 2.60 19.12 3.78
CA LEU A 187 3.03 17.84 4.34
C LEU A 187 4.49 17.47 4.02
N HIS A 188 5.16 18.23 3.15
CA HIS A 188 6.50 17.91 2.62
C HIS A 188 7.47 19.08 2.78
N THR A 189 8.77 18.80 2.87
CA THR A 189 9.76 19.87 2.98
C THR A 189 9.91 20.64 1.67
N ASP A 190 9.69 21.96 1.72
CA ASP A 190 10.02 22.88 0.63
C ASP A 190 11.53 23.18 0.62
N LEU A 191 12.21 22.65 -0.39
CA LEU A 191 13.63 22.88 -0.65
C LEU A 191 13.87 24.04 -1.64
N THR A 192 12.83 24.73 -2.14
CA THR A 192 12.94 25.81 -3.14
C THR A 192 13.96 26.87 -2.74
N ASN A 193 13.97 27.27 -1.47
CA ASN A 193 14.87 28.29 -0.94
C ASN A 193 16.16 27.74 -0.30
N TYR A 194 16.39 26.42 -0.33
CA TYR A 194 17.62 25.84 0.23
C TYR A 194 18.85 26.22 -0.64
N PRO A 195 20.01 26.51 -0.03
CA PRO A 195 21.21 26.87 -0.78
C PRO A 195 21.67 25.71 -1.67
N ILE A 196 22.19 26.05 -2.84
CA ILE A 196 22.80 25.10 -3.78
C ILE A 196 24.30 25.37 -3.73
N ASN A 197 25.03 24.50 -3.04
CA ASN A 197 26.48 24.59 -2.91
C ASN A 197 27.16 23.87 -4.08
N ASN A 198 28.36 24.32 -4.48
CA ASN A 198 29.15 23.56 -5.42
C ASN A 198 29.67 22.28 -4.74
N TRP A 199 29.06 21.13 -5.08
CA TRP A 199 29.45 19.81 -4.59
C TRP A 199 30.73 19.29 -5.26
N ARG A 200 31.11 19.82 -6.42
CA ARG A 200 32.35 19.43 -7.11
C ARG A 200 33.53 20.02 -6.32
N PRO A 201 34.35 19.21 -5.64
CA PRO A 201 35.46 19.71 -4.86
C PRO A 201 36.43 20.47 -5.76
N ILE A 202 36.77 21.67 -5.31
CA ILE A 202 37.64 22.60 -6.02
C ILE A 202 39.04 22.00 -6.05
N LYS A 203 39.66 21.96 -7.22
CA LYS A 203 41.07 21.57 -7.39
C LYS A 203 42.00 22.71 -6.98
N GLU A 204 41.84 23.22 -5.76
CA GLU A 204 42.69 24.26 -5.17
C GLU A 204 43.71 23.65 -4.21
N GLN A 205 44.94 23.59 -4.72
CA GLN A 205 46.22 23.64 -4.02
C GLN A 205 46.22 23.23 -2.52
N PHE A 206 46.59 21.97 -2.28
CA PHE A 206 47.28 21.59 -1.04
C PHE A 206 48.57 22.41 -0.92
N THR A 207 48.52 23.56 -0.26
CA THR A 207 49.71 24.29 0.16
C THR A 207 49.42 25.02 1.48
N GLU A 208 50.11 24.57 2.53
CA GLU A 208 50.24 25.23 3.85
C GLU A 208 48.97 25.59 4.63
N LYS A 209 48.52 24.65 5.48
CA LYS A 209 48.26 24.92 6.92
C LYS A 209 48.07 23.65 7.75
N ILE A 210 49.14 22.86 7.90
CA ILE A 210 49.32 22.02 9.08
C ILE A 210 50.67 22.37 9.70
N ASN A 211 50.62 23.24 10.69
CA ASN A 211 51.69 23.44 11.66
C ASN A 211 51.04 23.79 13.00
N LYS A 212 51.56 23.21 14.08
CA LYS A 212 51.08 23.26 15.47
C LYS A 212 49.87 22.38 15.83
N VAL A 213 50.19 21.12 16.14
CA VAL A 213 49.86 20.58 17.48
C VAL A 213 51.18 20.07 18.05
N GLU A 214 51.57 20.55 19.22
CA GLU A 214 52.78 20.11 19.94
C GLU A 214 52.48 18.93 20.87
N ASP A 215 53.54 18.22 21.25
CA ASP A 215 53.57 17.06 22.15
C ASP A 215 52.88 17.29 23.52
N TYR A 216 52.44 16.20 24.17
CA TYR A 216 53.22 15.56 25.24
C TYR A 216 52.54 14.31 25.84
N THR A 217 53.36 13.31 26.14
CA THR A 217 52.95 11.95 26.52
C THR A 217 53.39 11.63 27.96
N THR A 218 52.45 11.17 28.80
CA THR A 218 52.60 10.27 29.97
C THR A 218 53.65 10.54 31.07
N LEU A 219 53.21 10.51 32.35
CA LEU A 219 53.50 9.44 33.35
C LEU A 219 53.20 9.87 34.80
N THR A 220 52.55 9.02 35.60
CA THR A 220 52.97 8.54 36.96
C THR A 220 51.82 7.77 37.67
N LYS A 221 52.11 7.08 38.80
CA LYS A 221 51.30 5.97 39.36
C LYS A 221 51.36 5.93 40.90
N GLU A 222 50.21 5.64 41.55
CA GLU A 222 50.05 5.02 42.91
C GLU A 222 50.54 5.76 44.18
N PRO A 223 50.16 5.35 45.44
CA PRO A 223 49.10 4.41 45.89
C PRO A 223 48.27 4.80 47.17
N SER A 224 47.24 3.97 47.46
CA SER A 224 46.75 3.46 48.79
C SER A 224 46.17 4.37 49.91
N GLY A 225 45.06 3.92 50.50
CA GLY A 225 44.56 4.35 51.82
C GLY A 225 43.28 3.62 52.30
N GLU A 226 43.28 3.17 53.55
CA GLU A 226 42.16 2.52 54.28
C GLU A 226 42.12 3.03 55.74
N THR A 227 41.17 2.79 56.65
CA THR A 227 39.88 2.04 56.77
C THR A 227 39.06 2.82 57.87
N PRO A 228 38.04 2.33 58.63
CA PRO A 228 37.09 1.21 58.53
C PRO A 228 35.58 1.55 58.73
N LEU A 229 34.78 0.47 58.65
CA LEU A 229 33.32 0.23 58.83
C LEU A 229 32.48 1.04 59.85
N SER A 230 31.17 1.06 59.57
CA SER A 230 30.10 0.80 60.57
C SER A 230 28.97 -0.07 59.95
N ASN A 231 28.15 -0.72 60.79
CA ASN A 231 27.48 -2.02 60.53
C ASN A 231 26.05 -2.02 59.95
N ASP A 232 25.63 -3.24 59.60
CA ASP A 232 24.28 -3.82 59.59
C ASP A 232 23.31 -3.51 58.44
N SER A 233 23.26 -4.45 57.48
CA SER A 233 22.00 -4.94 56.91
C SER A 233 22.12 -6.43 56.58
N GLN A 234 21.27 -7.26 57.17
CA GLN A 234 21.06 -8.62 56.65
C GLN A 234 20.48 -8.51 55.22
N PRO A 235 20.81 -9.44 54.31
CA PRO A 235 20.21 -9.45 52.98
C PRO A 235 18.71 -9.76 53.11
N VAL A 236 17.88 -8.72 53.01
CA VAL A 236 16.42 -8.84 53.02
C VAL A 236 16.00 -9.72 51.84
N GLU A 237 15.36 -10.85 52.12
CA GLU A 237 14.82 -11.72 51.07
C GLU A 237 13.66 -10.98 50.39
N ILE A 238 13.87 -10.59 49.12
CA ILE A 238 12.90 -9.83 48.35
C ILE A 238 11.74 -10.75 47.97
N THR A 239 10.61 -10.62 48.66
CA THR A 239 9.35 -11.33 48.36
C THR A 239 8.33 -10.40 47.71
N SER A 240 7.29 -10.98 47.08
CA SER A 240 6.17 -10.20 46.53
C SER A 240 5.45 -9.36 47.60
N GLU A 241 5.32 -9.88 48.82
CA GLU A 241 4.68 -9.20 49.96
C GLU A 241 5.54 -8.04 50.48
N TRP A 242 6.85 -8.24 50.58
CA TRP A 242 7.80 -7.18 50.92
C TRP A 242 7.77 -6.07 49.86
N LEU A 243 7.84 -6.41 48.57
CA LEU A 243 7.72 -5.42 47.49
C LEU A 243 6.38 -4.69 47.52
N LYS A 244 5.27 -5.38 47.81
CA LYS A 244 3.92 -4.77 47.82
C LYS A 244 3.71 -3.83 49.01
N SER A 245 4.46 -4.00 50.10
CA SER A 245 4.42 -3.14 51.29
C SER A 245 5.45 -2.01 51.27
N ASN A 246 6.57 -2.16 50.54
CA ASN A 246 7.67 -1.19 50.50
C ASN A 246 7.80 -0.41 49.17
N THR A 247 6.98 -0.71 48.15
CA THR A 247 7.00 -0.02 46.85
C THR A 247 5.59 0.35 46.40
N GLU A 248 5.43 1.53 45.80
CA GLU A 248 4.15 2.01 45.26
C GLU A 248 4.15 2.03 43.72
N ILE A 249 2.98 1.80 43.11
CA ILE A 249 2.78 2.04 41.67
C ILE A 249 2.22 3.45 41.52
N HIS A 250 2.98 4.35 40.91
CA HIS A 250 2.58 5.74 40.69
C HIS A 250 3.03 6.24 39.30
N GLY A 251 2.67 7.48 38.93
CA GLY A 251 3.22 8.17 37.76
C GLY A 251 3.12 7.38 36.45
N TRP A 252 4.24 7.26 35.73
CA TRP A 252 4.30 6.61 34.41
C TRP A 252 3.88 5.13 34.42
N LEU A 253 4.10 4.39 35.51
CA LEU A 253 3.66 3.00 35.60
C LEU A 253 2.14 2.88 35.76
N SER A 254 1.51 3.80 36.49
CA SER A 254 0.05 3.89 36.59
C SER A 254 -0.57 4.31 35.24
N PHE A 255 0.08 5.25 34.53
CA PHE A 255 -0.35 5.65 33.19
C PHE A 255 -0.22 4.51 32.18
N PHE A 256 0.83 3.69 32.26
CA PHE A 256 0.94 2.46 31.47
C PHE A 256 -0.24 1.52 31.70
N PHE A 257 -0.63 1.27 32.95
CA PHE A 257 -1.76 0.38 33.25
C PHE A 257 -3.10 0.91 32.73
N PHE A 258 -3.33 2.23 32.83
CA PHE A 258 -4.49 2.86 32.20
C PHE A 258 -4.46 2.65 30.67
N ALA A 259 -3.32 2.93 30.02
CA ALA A 259 -3.16 2.80 28.57
C ALA A 259 -3.38 1.35 28.06
N ILE A 260 -2.86 0.33 28.75
CA ILE A 260 -3.04 -1.07 28.31
C ILE A 260 -4.45 -1.61 28.59
N ILE A 261 -5.15 -1.13 29.62
CA ILE A 261 -6.56 -1.50 29.85
C ILE A 261 -7.43 -0.89 28.76
N VAL A 262 -7.28 0.41 28.49
CA VAL A 262 -8.05 1.10 27.44
C VAL A 262 -7.72 0.52 26.07
N GLY A 263 -6.44 0.31 25.76
CA GLY A 263 -5.99 -0.31 24.52
C GLY A 263 -6.55 -1.73 24.34
N GLY A 264 -6.44 -2.59 25.35
CA GLY A 264 -6.99 -3.95 25.30
C GLY A 264 -8.51 -3.98 25.13
N LEU A 265 -9.24 -3.06 25.78
CA LEU A 265 -10.70 -2.94 25.59
C LEU A 265 -11.03 -2.53 24.15
N ILE A 266 -10.32 -1.55 23.57
CA ILE A 266 -10.51 -1.14 22.18
C ILE A 266 -10.19 -2.32 21.23
N SER A 267 -9.06 -3.02 21.44
CA SER A 267 -8.68 -4.19 20.64
C SER A 267 -9.71 -5.32 20.67
N ALA A 268 -10.45 -5.50 21.77
CA ALA A 268 -11.50 -6.51 21.86
C ALA A 268 -12.86 -6.03 21.32
N ILE A 269 -13.26 -4.79 21.62
CA ILE A 269 -14.58 -4.25 21.26
C ILE A 269 -14.64 -3.90 19.76
N TYR A 270 -13.57 -3.34 19.19
CA TYR A 270 -13.59 -2.85 17.82
C TYR A 270 -13.90 -3.94 16.79
N PRO A 271 -13.16 -5.08 16.74
CA PRO A 271 -13.43 -6.13 15.75
C PRO A 271 -14.78 -6.82 15.92
N ILE A 272 -15.37 -6.79 17.13
CA ILE A 272 -16.72 -7.31 17.39
C ILE A 272 -17.78 -6.33 16.88
N ALA A 273 -17.58 -5.02 17.09
CA ALA A 273 -18.52 -3.98 16.70
C ALA A 273 -18.53 -3.71 15.19
N THR A 274 -17.40 -3.94 14.51
CA THR A 274 -17.24 -3.76 13.06
C THR A 274 -17.21 -5.09 12.29
N PHE A 275 -17.63 -6.20 12.90
CA PHE A 275 -17.61 -7.50 12.22
C PHE A 275 -18.57 -7.52 11.03
N ASN A 276 -18.02 -7.66 9.83
CA ASN A 276 -18.75 -7.97 8.61
C ASN A 276 -18.17 -9.24 7.98
N ALA A 277 -19.00 -10.22 7.66
CA ALA A 277 -18.53 -11.46 7.05
C ALA A 277 -18.05 -11.26 5.60
N ALA A 278 -18.56 -10.24 4.89
CA ALA A 278 -18.16 -9.95 3.51
C ALA A 278 -16.67 -9.58 3.41
N ASP A 279 -16.14 -8.82 4.38
CA ASP A 279 -14.73 -8.41 4.46
C ASP A 279 -13.75 -9.61 4.52
N TYR A 280 -14.26 -10.80 4.86
CA TYR A 280 -13.51 -12.06 4.93
C TYR A 280 -13.94 -13.07 3.85
N ALA A 281 -14.54 -12.60 2.74
CA ALA A 281 -15.11 -13.42 1.68
C ALA A 281 -16.13 -14.48 2.20
N GLY A 282 -16.92 -14.11 3.20
CA GLY A 282 -17.86 -15.00 3.89
C GLY A 282 -17.20 -15.99 4.86
N ASN A 283 -15.87 -16.00 4.99
CA ASN A 283 -15.17 -16.98 5.80
C ASN A 283 -15.13 -16.59 7.29
N PHE A 284 -15.96 -17.27 8.08
CA PHE A 284 -16.04 -17.04 9.53
C PHE A 284 -14.73 -17.36 10.28
N CYS A 285 -13.91 -18.31 9.81
CA CYS A 285 -12.63 -18.62 10.45
C CYS A 285 -11.63 -17.48 10.33
N LEU A 286 -11.58 -16.79 9.18
CA LEU A 286 -10.76 -15.58 9.02
C LEU A 286 -11.28 -14.43 9.87
N GLY A 287 -12.60 -14.13 9.83
CA GLY A 287 -13.16 -13.06 10.65
C GLY A 287 -13.04 -13.30 12.17
N ALA A 288 -12.96 -14.56 12.59
CA ALA A 288 -12.69 -14.93 13.98
C ALA A 288 -11.23 -14.62 14.42
N VAL A 289 -10.27 -14.48 13.50
CA VAL A 289 -8.85 -14.17 13.82
C VAL A 289 -8.76 -12.87 14.59
N ASP A 290 -9.41 -11.81 14.11
CA ASP A 290 -9.31 -10.47 14.69
C ASP A 290 -10.02 -10.39 16.05
N ILE A 291 -11.22 -10.98 16.16
CA ILE A 291 -11.97 -11.07 17.41
C ILE A 291 -11.17 -11.85 18.48
N VAL A 292 -10.64 -13.02 18.12
CA VAL A 292 -9.86 -13.85 19.06
C VAL A 292 -8.55 -13.16 19.46
N THR A 293 -7.87 -12.51 18.52
CA THR A 293 -6.65 -11.73 18.79
C THR A 293 -6.94 -10.57 19.73
N GLY A 294 -8.01 -9.82 19.51
CA GLY A 294 -8.46 -8.73 20.37
C GLY A 294 -8.76 -9.18 21.81
N LEU A 295 -9.52 -10.27 21.96
CA LEU A 295 -9.83 -10.86 23.26
C LEU A 295 -8.58 -11.39 24.00
N LEU A 296 -7.63 -11.98 23.28
CA LEU A 296 -6.35 -12.43 23.84
C LEU A 296 -5.48 -11.25 24.30
N ILE A 297 -5.42 -10.16 23.52
CA ILE A 297 -4.71 -8.93 23.91
C ILE A 297 -5.33 -8.34 25.19
N LEU A 298 -6.66 -8.29 25.31
CA LEU A 298 -7.36 -7.87 26.53
C LEU A 298 -7.03 -8.77 27.73
N ALA A 299 -7.02 -10.10 27.54
CA ALA A 299 -6.63 -11.04 28.58
C ALA A 299 -5.18 -10.83 29.05
N VAL A 300 -4.25 -10.59 28.13
CA VAL A 300 -2.84 -10.27 28.43
C VAL A 300 -2.70 -8.92 29.14
N ALA A 301 -3.49 -7.90 28.79
CA ALA A 301 -3.54 -6.63 29.53
C ALA A 301 -3.98 -6.84 30.98
N GLY A 302 -5.10 -7.54 31.19
CA GLY A 302 -5.61 -7.86 32.52
C GLY A 302 -4.61 -8.66 33.36
N PHE A 303 -3.98 -9.68 32.76
CA PHE A 303 -2.96 -10.50 33.42
C PHE A 303 -1.71 -9.69 33.77
N THR A 304 -1.31 -8.75 32.91
CA THR A 304 -0.20 -7.82 33.16
C THR A 304 -0.47 -6.97 34.39
N VAL A 305 -1.60 -6.26 34.44
CA VAL A 305 -1.97 -5.41 35.58
C VAL A 305 -2.06 -6.22 36.86
N TYR A 306 -2.75 -7.36 36.83
CA TYR A 306 -2.85 -8.29 37.97
C TYR A 306 -1.47 -8.76 38.47
N SER A 307 -0.53 -9.04 37.57
CA SER A 307 0.82 -9.47 37.91
C SER A 307 1.64 -8.34 38.55
N PHE A 308 1.56 -7.11 38.04
CA PHE A 308 2.23 -5.95 38.65
C PHE A 308 1.66 -5.57 40.01
N VAL A 309 0.33 -5.50 40.14
CA VAL A 309 -0.38 -5.18 41.40
C VAL A 309 -0.05 -6.18 42.50
N ASN A 310 0.19 -7.45 42.15
CA ASN A 310 0.59 -8.50 43.09
C ASN A 310 2.09 -8.79 43.11
N ARG A 311 2.91 -7.91 42.51
CA ARG A 311 4.38 -8.01 42.48
C ARG A 311 4.87 -9.41 42.10
N LYS A 312 4.27 -10.03 41.08
CA LYS A 312 4.68 -11.36 40.63
C LYS A 312 6.03 -11.30 39.89
N PRO A 313 6.92 -12.31 40.02
CA PRO A 313 8.23 -12.34 39.36
C PRO A 313 8.19 -12.18 37.83
N ASN A 314 7.08 -12.59 37.20
CA ASN A 314 6.86 -12.56 35.75
C ASN A 314 6.17 -11.27 35.25
N ALA A 315 5.83 -10.31 36.12
CA ALA A 315 5.02 -9.16 35.73
C ALA A 315 5.65 -8.28 34.63
N VAL A 316 6.96 -8.01 34.71
CA VAL A 316 7.69 -7.26 33.67
C VAL A 316 7.78 -8.04 32.34
N PHE A 317 7.81 -9.38 32.39
CA PHE A 317 7.72 -10.20 31.19
C PHE A 317 6.35 -10.00 30.53
N TRP A 318 5.25 -10.15 31.28
CA TRP A 318 3.90 -9.96 30.74
C TRP A 318 3.63 -8.55 30.20
N GLY A 319 4.14 -7.50 30.86
CA GLY A 319 4.06 -6.15 30.32
C GLY A 319 4.79 -5.98 28.99
N LYS A 320 5.96 -6.61 28.83
CA LYS A 320 6.68 -6.63 27.55
C LYS A 320 5.99 -7.47 26.49
N THR A 321 5.39 -8.61 26.89
CA THR A 321 4.58 -9.46 26.01
C THR A 321 3.38 -8.70 25.47
N TYR A 322 2.63 -7.98 26.30
CA TYR A 322 1.53 -7.11 25.86
C TYR A 322 2.01 -6.13 24.78
N VAL A 323 3.07 -5.38 25.08
CA VAL A 323 3.62 -4.38 24.16
C VAL A 323 4.10 -5.02 22.85
N ALA A 324 4.75 -6.19 22.92
CA ALA A 324 5.19 -6.93 21.75
C ALA A 324 4.03 -7.45 20.89
N LEU A 325 2.95 -7.98 21.50
CA LEU A 325 1.77 -8.43 20.76
C LEU A 325 1.07 -7.27 20.06
N VAL A 326 0.87 -6.14 20.75
CA VAL A 326 0.28 -4.92 20.15
C VAL A 326 1.18 -4.36 19.04
N PHE A 327 2.51 -4.39 19.22
CA PHE A 327 3.45 -3.99 18.18
C PHE A 327 3.37 -4.90 16.94
N LEU A 328 3.28 -6.22 17.14
CA LEU A 328 3.18 -7.20 16.05
C LEU A 328 1.85 -7.11 15.30
N THR A 329 0.71 -6.92 15.98
CA THR A 329 -0.58 -6.74 15.29
C THR A 329 -0.62 -5.47 14.46
N ASN A 330 -0.10 -4.34 14.98
CA ASN A 330 0.09 -3.12 14.19
C ASN A 330 1.04 -3.33 12.99
N LEU A 331 2.04 -4.22 13.11
CA LEU A 331 2.93 -4.57 12.01
C LEU A 331 2.24 -5.38 10.92
N PHE A 332 1.38 -6.33 11.28
CA PHE A 332 0.58 -7.05 10.30
C PHE A 332 -0.37 -6.12 9.55
N VAL A 333 -1.02 -5.17 10.21
CA VAL A 333 -1.89 -4.14 9.57
C VAL A 333 -1.11 -3.25 8.59
N LEU A 334 0.15 -2.89 8.89
CA LEU A 334 0.99 -2.16 7.92
C LEU A 334 1.42 -3.02 6.72
N ILE A 335 1.69 -4.32 6.94
CA ILE A 335 2.15 -5.23 5.89
C ILE A 335 0.99 -5.66 4.96
N SER A 336 -0.21 -5.84 5.50
CA SER A 336 -1.42 -6.11 4.72
C SER A 336 -1.89 -4.88 3.92
N GLY A 337 -1.54 -3.67 4.36
CA GLY A 337 -2.08 -2.43 3.81
C GLY A 337 -3.54 -2.17 4.18
N SER A 338 -4.10 -2.92 5.14
CA SER A 338 -5.50 -2.82 5.58
C SER A 338 -5.71 -1.63 6.53
N THR A 339 -5.32 -0.43 6.10
CA THR A 339 -5.42 0.80 6.90
C THR A 339 -6.56 1.69 6.40
N GLU A 340 -7.45 2.08 7.31
CA GLU A 340 -8.54 3.03 7.04
C GLU A 340 -8.02 4.43 6.66
N GLU A 341 -8.71 5.15 5.76
CA GLU A 341 -8.39 6.56 5.51
C GLU A 341 -8.57 7.42 6.78
N ASN A 342 -9.70 7.22 7.47
CA ASN A 342 -10.09 7.97 8.66
C ASN A 342 -10.68 7.01 9.70
N GLY A 343 -9.87 6.60 10.68
CA GLY A 343 -10.33 5.69 11.73
C GLY A 343 -9.22 5.20 12.66
N LEU A 344 -9.53 4.17 13.46
CA LEU A 344 -8.61 3.63 14.46
C LEU A 344 -7.46 2.83 13.84
N GLN A 345 -7.65 2.26 12.65
CA GLN A 345 -6.61 1.57 11.89
C GLN A 345 -5.91 2.46 10.85
N SER A 346 -6.14 3.77 10.86
CA SER A 346 -5.46 4.70 9.94
C SER A 346 -3.95 4.71 10.12
N VAL A 347 -3.19 4.85 9.02
CA VAL A 347 -1.71 4.82 9.00
C VAL A 347 -1.10 5.70 10.10
N THR A 348 -1.65 6.89 10.31
CA THR A 348 -1.22 7.84 11.36
C THR A 348 -1.37 7.27 12.77
N GLN A 349 -2.48 6.58 13.08
CA GLN A 349 -2.71 5.97 14.40
C GLN A 349 -1.87 4.70 14.58
N VAL A 350 -1.67 3.92 13.52
CA VAL A 350 -0.79 2.75 13.53
C VAL A 350 0.66 3.17 13.81
N VAL A 351 1.18 4.18 13.08
CA VAL A 351 2.54 4.74 13.31
C VAL A 351 2.69 5.34 14.71
N ARG A 352 1.66 6.02 15.25
CA ARG A 352 1.66 6.46 16.65
C ARG A 352 1.73 5.28 17.63
N SER A 353 1.00 4.21 17.35
CA SER A 353 1.01 2.98 18.16
C SER A 353 2.38 2.29 18.15
N PHE A 354 3.10 2.32 17.03
CA PHE A 354 4.51 1.91 16.94
C PHE A 354 5.42 2.71 17.87
N ILE A 355 5.35 4.04 17.80
CA ILE A 355 6.16 4.94 18.64
C ILE A 355 5.87 4.68 20.12
N TRP A 356 4.58 4.58 20.49
CA TRP A 356 4.19 4.21 21.86
C TRP A 356 4.67 2.82 22.27
N GLY A 357 4.62 1.82 21.38
CA GLY A 357 5.15 0.49 21.63
C GLY A 357 6.65 0.51 21.96
N ILE A 358 7.45 1.27 21.21
CA ILE A 358 8.88 1.46 21.48
C ILE A 358 9.10 2.16 22.83
N ILE A 359 8.39 3.27 23.09
CA ILE A 359 8.47 4.00 24.36
C ILE A 359 8.16 3.08 25.55
N TRP A 360 7.07 2.31 25.47
CA TRP A 360 6.69 1.39 26.54
C TRP A 360 7.67 0.24 26.73
N PHE A 361 8.20 -0.33 25.64
CA PHE A 361 9.20 -1.39 25.73
C PHE A 361 10.51 -0.90 26.36
N LEU A 362 10.99 0.29 25.98
CA LEU A 362 12.16 0.93 26.58
C LEU A 362 11.91 1.26 28.05
N TYR A 363 10.77 1.87 28.39
CA TYR A 363 10.37 2.18 29.76
C TYR A 363 10.36 0.93 30.65
N LEU A 364 9.71 -0.16 30.23
CA LEU A 364 9.69 -1.44 30.97
C LEU A 364 11.07 -2.12 31.08
N THR A 365 12.04 -1.73 30.26
CA THR A 365 13.39 -2.30 30.26
C THR A 365 14.38 -1.52 31.13
N PHE A 366 14.31 -0.19 31.08
CA PHE A 366 15.35 0.71 31.59
C PHE A 366 14.88 1.69 32.67
N SER A 367 13.57 1.85 32.90
CA SER A 367 13.05 2.78 33.91
C SER A 367 13.47 2.36 35.33
N ASN A 368 14.04 3.30 36.07
CA ASN A 368 14.32 3.14 37.51
C ASN A 368 13.03 2.79 38.27
N GLN A 369 11.90 3.46 37.97
CA GLN A 369 10.63 3.16 38.63
C GLN A 369 10.20 1.68 38.48
N VAL A 370 10.45 1.06 37.31
CA VAL A 370 10.15 -0.36 37.07
C VAL A 370 11.18 -1.26 37.76
N GLN A 371 12.42 -0.79 37.91
CA GLN A 371 13.47 -1.46 38.68
C GLN A 371 13.19 -1.43 40.19
N ASP A 372 12.68 -0.32 40.71
CA ASP A 372 12.37 -0.12 42.14
C ASP A 372 11.17 -0.98 42.55
N VAL A 373 10.09 -0.93 41.75
CA VAL A 373 8.87 -1.71 41.97
C VAL A 373 9.10 -3.23 41.80
N LEU A 374 9.95 -3.64 40.85
CA LEU A 374 10.27 -5.04 40.55
C LEU A 374 11.75 -5.19 40.16
N PRO A 375 12.68 -5.38 41.12
CA PRO A 375 14.10 -5.48 40.87
C PRO A 375 14.48 -6.61 39.91
N LYS A 376 15.46 -6.39 39.02
CA LYS A 376 15.95 -7.42 38.06
C LYS A 376 16.31 -8.76 38.71
N SER A 377 16.85 -8.74 39.94
CA SER A 377 17.19 -9.94 40.72
C SER A 377 15.97 -10.77 41.15
N PHE A 378 14.79 -10.15 41.26
CA PHE A 378 13.54 -10.79 41.64
C PHE A 378 12.77 -11.36 40.43
N ARG A 379 13.05 -10.87 39.21
CA ARG A 379 12.32 -11.25 37.99
C ARG A 379 12.60 -12.70 37.61
N LYS A 380 11.55 -13.49 37.42
CA LYS A 380 11.61 -14.91 36.99
C LYS A 380 10.47 -15.20 36.02
N VAL A 381 10.75 -16.01 35.00
CA VAL A 381 9.78 -16.46 33.99
C VAL A 381 9.76 -17.98 34.01
N SER A 382 8.57 -18.58 33.96
CA SER A 382 8.36 -20.03 33.95
C SER A 382 8.11 -20.58 32.55
N SER A 383 8.23 -21.89 32.37
CA SER A 383 7.82 -22.55 31.12
C SER A 383 6.31 -22.38 30.85
N THR A 384 5.50 -22.25 31.91
CA THR A 384 4.05 -22.00 31.80
C THR A 384 3.76 -20.62 31.20
N ASP A 385 4.56 -19.60 31.54
CA ASP A 385 4.44 -18.27 30.94
C ASP A 385 4.68 -18.33 29.42
N TRP A 386 5.74 -19.02 28.99
CA TRP A 386 6.03 -19.24 27.57
C TRP A 386 4.97 -20.07 26.85
N ALA A 387 4.39 -21.09 27.50
CA ALA A 387 3.31 -21.89 26.94
C ALA A 387 2.03 -21.05 26.72
N LEU A 388 1.71 -20.13 27.64
CA LEU A 388 0.59 -19.20 27.49
C LEU A 388 0.82 -18.21 26.35
N VAL A 389 2.04 -17.68 26.20
CA VAL A 389 2.39 -16.80 25.06
C VAL A 389 2.29 -17.57 23.74
N ALA A 390 2.81 -18.81 23.67
CA ALA A 390 2.67 -19.64 22.49
C ALA A 390 1.20 -19.90 22.14
N ALA A 391 0.35 -20.24 23.12
CA ALA A 391 -1.08 -20.43 22.90
C ALA A 391 -1.78 -19.16 22.36
N SER A 392 -1.41 -17.97 22.87
CA SER A 392 -1.98 -16.70 22.42
C SER A 392 -1.62 -16.31 20.99
N VAL A 393 -0.55 -16.88 20.41
CA VAL A 393 -0.14 -16.66 19.01
C VAL A 393 -0.63 -17.78 18.11
N LEU A 394 -0.53 -19.04 18.55
CA LEU A 394 -0.87 -20.21 17.74
C LEU A 394 -2.37 -20.33 17.45
N LEU A 395 -3.25 -19.86 18.35
CA LEU A 395 -4.70 -19.94 18.13
C LEU A 395 -5.17 -19.02 16.97
N PRO A 396 -4.84 -17.71 16.92
CA PRO A 396 -5.09 -16.88 15.74
C PRO A 396 -4.46 -17.43 14.46
N VAL A 397 -3.21 -17.91 14.52
CA VAL A 397 -2.51 -18.48 13.35
C VAL A 397 -3.21 -19.74 12.82
N PHE A 398 -3.72 -20.60 13.70
CA PHE A 398 -4.50 -21.78 13.31
C PHE A 398 -5.80 -21.40 12.60
N LEU A 399 -6.55 -20.42 13.13
CA LEU A 399 -7.78 -19.91 12.51
C LEU A 399 -7.50 -19.32 11.12
N PHE A 400 -6.43 -18.54 10.98
CA PHE A 400 -5.98 -17.98 9.71
C PHE A 400 -5.66 -19.08 8.68
N ILE A 401 -4.86 -20.09 9.07
CA ILE A 401 -4.48 -21.20 8.17
C ILE A 401 -5.72 -21.99 7.71
N VAL A 402 -6.66 -22.26 8.62
CA VAL A 402 -7.90 -22.98 8.27
C VAL A 402 -8.76 -22.16 7.32
N GLY A 403 -8.99 -20.87 7.61
CA GLY A 403 -9.80 -20.00 6.75
C GLY A 403 -9.18 -19.78 5.38
N TYR A 404 -7.86 -19.55 5.31
CA TYR A 404 -7.12 -19.42 4.05
C TYR A 404 -7.17 -20.70 3.21
N SER A 405 -7.02 -21.87 3.84
CA SER A 405 -7.17 -23.17 3.18
C SER A 405 -8.58 -23.39 2.61
N GLN A 406 -9.62 -22.97 3.32
CA GLN A 406 -11.00 -23.03 2.85
C GLN A 406 -11.24 -22.11 1.65
N ILE A 407 -10.72 -20.87 1.65
CA ILE A 407 -10.82 -19.97 0.51
C ILE A 407 -10.09 -20.55 -0.71
N ASN A 408 -8.85 -21.03 -0.57
CA ASN A 408 -8.14 -21.62 -1.70
C ASN A 408 -8.86 -22.85 -2.26
N SER A 409 -9.41 -23.72 -1.40
CA SER A 409 -10.21 -24.87 -1.85
C SER A 409 -11.49 -24.45 -2.59
N LEU A 410 -12.09 -23.31 -2.24
CA LEU A 410 -13.23 -22.73 -2.96
C LEU A 410 -12.80 -22.16 -4.31
N VAL A 411 -11.69 -21.42 -4.37
CA VAL A 411 -11.12 -20.88 -5.61
C VAL A 411 -10.74 -22.01 -6.58
N ASP A 412 -10.00 -23.01 -6.12
CA ASP A 412 -9.64 -24.19 -6.92
C ASP A 412 -10.88 -24.91 -7.46
N SER A 413 -11.91 -25.10 -6.62
CA SER A 413 -13.18 -25.73 -7.04
C SER A 413 -13.89 -24.91 -8.12
N ARG A 414 -13.97 -23.59 -7.96
CA ARG A 414 -14.55 -22.66 -8.95
C ARG A 414 -13.76 -22.66 -10.26
N THR A 415 -12.44 -22.53 -10.21
CA THR A 415 -11.57 -22.55 -11.41
C THR A 415 -11.68 -23.88 -12.17
N ASN A 416 -11.82 -25.01 -11.47
CA ASN A 416 -12.08 -26.31 -12.11
C ASN A 416 -13.46 -26.34 -12.79
N GLN A 417 -14.52 -25.87 -12.12
CA GLN A 417 -15.85 -25.76 -12.73
C GLN A 417 -15.85 -24.86 -13.98
N GLU A 418 -15.20 -23.69 -13.91
CA GLU A 418 -15.06 -22.77 -15.05
C GLU A 418 -14.31 -23.42 -16.22
N THR A 419 -13.25 -24.18 -15.92
CA THR A 419 -12.44 -24.89 -16.92
C THR A 419 -13.21 -26.02 -17.58
N GLU A 420 -14.08 -26.74 -16.86
CA GLU A 420 -14.92 -27.77 -17.45
C GLU A 420 -16.05 -27.17 -18.30
N LEU A 421 -16.75 -26.11 -17.84
CA LEU A 421 -17.83 -25.50 -18.63
C LEU A 421 -17.32 -24.88 -19.94
N ARG A 422 -16.10 -24.33 -19.95
CA ARG A 422 -15.43 -23.83 -21.17
C ARG A 422 -15.06 -24.93 -22.18
N LYS A 423 -15.12 -26.22 -21.81
CA LYS A 423 -14.90 -27.37 -22.73
C LYS A 423 -16.21 -27.90 -23.32
N THR A 424 -17.37 -27.48 -22.82
CA THR A 424 -18.67 -27.94 -23.30
C THR A 424 -18.86 -27.53 -24.76
N GLU A 425 -19.31 -28.47 -25.62
CA GLU A 425 -19.68 -28.14 -27.00
C GLU A 425 -20.93 -27.25 -27.01
N LEU A 426 -20.79 -26.03 -27.52
CA LEU A 426 -21.86 -25.05 -27.60
C LEU A 426 -22.54 -25.04 -28.97
N SER A 427 -23.84 -24.77 -28.98
CA SER A 427 -24.57 -24.45 -30.22
C SER A 427 -24.06 -23.14 -30.83
N TYR A 428 -24.26 -22.93 -32.14
CA TYR A 428 -23.69 -21.79 -32.87
C TYR A 428 -24.05 -20.40 -32.27
N ASN A 429 -25.25 -20.28 -31.69
CA ASN A 429 -25.77 -19.09 -31.03
C ASN A 429 -25.57 -19.08 -29.50
N GLN A 430 -24.87 -20.06 -28.92
CA GLN A 430 -24.58 -20.10 -27.48
C GLN A 430 -23.20 -19.51 -27.15
N ARG A 431 -23.07 -18.95 -25.96
CA ARG A 431 -21.83 -18.34 -25.44
C ARG A 431 -21.62 -18.72 -23.98
N THR A 432 -20.37 -18.64 -23.51
CA THR A 432 -19.99 -18.89 -22.12
C THR A 432 -18.76 -18.08 -21.70
N ASP A 433 -18.76 -17.59 -20.47
CA ASP A 433 -17.60 -17.08 -19.72
C ASP A 433 -16.98 -18.17 -18.80
N GLY A 434 -17.44 -19.42 -18.91
CA GLY A 434 -17.09 -20.53 -18.02
C GLY A 434 -17.93 -20.61 -16.74
N ARG A 435 -18.66 -19.57 -16.36
CA ARG A 435 -19.57 -19.62 -15.20
C ARG A 435 -20.98 -19.95 -15.64
N VAL A 436 -21.46 -19.34 -16.73
CA VAL A 436 -22.79 -19.58 -17.30
C VAL A 436 -22.74 -19.91 -18.78
N ILE A 437 -23.77 -20.58 -19.28
CA ILE A 437 -24.07 -20.67 -20.72
C ILE A 437 -25.37 -19.90 -20.96
N PHE A 438 -25.41 -19.09 -22.02
CA PHE A 438 -26.63 -18.42 -22.49
C PHE A 438 -26.74 -18.52 -24.01
N THR A 439 -27.94 -18.29 -24.53
CA THR A 439 -28.22 -18.24 -25.97
C THR A 439 -28.41 -16.78 -26.40
N ILE A 440 -27.79 -16.41 -27.51
CA ILE A 440 -28.01 -15.11 -28.18
C ILE A 440 -29.40 -15.17 -28.86
N PRO A 441 -30.31 -14.23 -28.57
CA PRO A 441 -31.60 -14.15 -29.25
C PRO A 441 -31.47 -14.04 -30.77
N ASP A 442 -32.46 -14.56 -31.49
CA ASP A 442 -32.46 -14.50 -32.95
C ASP A 442 -32.38 -13.04 -33.45
N SER A 443 -31.63 -12.81 -34.54
CA SER A 443 -31.34 -11.50 -35.15
C SER A 443 -30.44 -10.53 -34.36
N PHE A 444 -29.85 -10.92 -33.23
CA PHE A 444 -28.83 -10.12 -32.54
C PHE A 444 -27.40 -10.50 -32.96
N GLU A 445 -26.55 -9.49 -33.17
CA GLU A 445 -25.10 -9.69 -33.25
C GLU A 445 -24.51 -9.73 -31.84
N CYS A 446 -23.37 -10.41 -31.65
CA CYS A 446 -22.76 -10.63 -30.33
C CYS A 446 -21.24 -10.48 -30.38
N GLU A 447 -20.73 -9.53 -29.62
CA GLU A 447 -19.30 -9.30 -29.38
C GLU A 447 -18.92 -9.71 -27.95
N SER A 448 -17.63 -9.96 -27.72
CA SER A 448 -17.10 -10.20 -26.37
C SER A 448 -15.75 -9.54 -26.16
N GLN A 449 -15.53 -9.09 -24.93
CA GLN A 449 -14.28 -8.50 -24.47
C GLN A 449 -13.85 -9.16 -23.15
N VAL A 450 -12.54 -9.34 -22.98
CA VAL A 450 -11.97 -9.74 -21.69
C VAL A 450 -11.56 -8.45 -20.97
N VAL A 451 -12.12 -8.25 -19.78
CA VAL A 451 -11.85 -7.11 -18.91
C VAL A 451 -11.04 -7.62 -17.72
N ASP A 452 -9.82 -7.12 -17.57
CA ASP A 452 -8.97 -7.41 -16.41
C ASP A 452 -9.40 -6.54 -15.22
N ILE A 453 -9.78 -7.18 -14.11
CA ILE A 453 -10.24 -6.53 -12.87
C ILE A 453 -9.33 -7.02 -11.74
N GLU A 454 -8.43 -6.17 -11.27
CA GLU A 454 -7.42 -6.37 -10.20
C GLU A 454 -7.21 -7.84 -9.73
N GLY A 455 -6.48 -8.62 -10.54
CA GLY A 455 -6.12 -10.01 -10.21
C GLY A 455 -7.06 -11.09 -10.74
N THR A 456 -8.16 -10.71 -11.37
CA THR A 456 -9.09 -11.59 -12.10
C THR A 456 -9.36 -11.07 -13.51
N SER A 457 -9.92 -11.90 -14.39
CA SER A 457 -10.44 -11.46 -15.68
C SER A 457 -11.89 -11.90 -15.85
N ALA A 458 -12.73 -10.99 -16.33
CA ALA A 458 -14.14 -11.22 -16.62
C ALA A 458 -14.34 -11.19 -18.14
N THR A 459 -15.15 -12.11 -18.68
CA THR A 459 -15.60 -12.00 -20.07
C THR A 459 -16.93 -11.27 -20.07
N VAL A 460 -16.97 -10.08 -20.66
CA VAL A 460 -18.19 -9.29 -20.86
C VAL A 460 -18.64 -9.50 -22.30
N PHE A 461 -19.92 -9.82 -22.47
CA PHE A 461 -20.56 -9.93 -23.78
C PHE A 461 -21.45 -8.72 -24.02
N SER A 462 -21.51 -8.27 -25.26
CA SER A 462 -22.45 -7.25 -25.71
C SER A 462 -23.22 -7.78 -26.91
N ILE A 463 -24.55 -7.69 -26.87
CA ILE A 463 -25.41 -7.97 -28.02
C ILE A 463 -26.07 -6.69 -28.52
N ASN A 464 -26.28 -6.58 -29.83
CA ASN A 464 -26.91 -5.43 -30.46
C ASN A 464 -27.82 -5.83 -31.62
N ASN A 465 -28.93 -5.11 -31.75
CA ASN A 465 -29.79 -5.07 -32.92
C ASN A 465 -30.31 -3.63 -33.08
N ASP A 466 -29.99 -2.98 -34.21
CA ASP A 466 -30.24 -1.55 -34.44
C ASP A 466 -31.73 -1.14 -34.45
N GLU A 467 -32.65 -2.10 -34.61
CA GLU A 467 -34.11 -1.85 -34.61
C GLU A 467 -34.78 -2.15 -33.25
N ILE A 468 -34.18 -3.02 -32.44
CA ILE A 468 -34.77 -3.51 -31.17
C ILE A 468 -34.09 -2.88 -29.95
N GLY A 469 -32.76 -2.97 -29.86
CA GLY A 469 -31.98 -2.56 -28.70
C GLY A 469 -30.66 -3.32 -28.53
N SER A 470 -30.02 -3.12 -27.38
CA SER A 470 -28.75 -3.76 -27.02
C SER A 470 -28.78 -4.32 -25.59
N CYS A 471 -27.81 -5.18 -25.26
CA CYS A 471 -27.60 -5.66 -23.89
C CYS A 471 -26.13 -5.98 -23.63
N THR A 472 -25.61 -5.52 -22.49
CA THR A 472 -24.29 -5.90 -21.97
C THR A 472 -24.48 -6.87 -20.80
N MET A 473 -23.73 -7.96 -20.78
CA MET A 473 -23.90 -9.05 -19.81
C MET A 473 -22.60 -9.73 -19.40
N CYS A 474 -22.57 -10.28 -18.19
CA CYS A 474 -21.50 -11.14 -17.67
C CYS A 474 -22.05 -11.99 -16.52
N SER A 475 -21.20 -12.78 -15.84
CA SER A 475 -21.58 -13.45 -14.60
C SER A 475 -20.47 -13.47 -13.55
N ASP A 476 -20.86 -13.68 -12.30
CA ASP A 476 -19.98 -13.67 -11.14
C ASP A 476 -20.41 -14.72 -10.09
N TYR A 477 -19.66 -14.84 -9.00
CA TYR A 477 -19.99 -15.69 -7.85
C TYR A 477 -20.55 -14.87 -6.68
N ASP A 478 -21.87 -14.72 -6.66
CA ASP A 478 -22.60 -14.03 -5.60
C ASP A 478 -23.92 -14.75 -5.28
N SER A 479 -24.36 -14.63 -4.03
CA SER A 479 -25.64 -15.11 -3.52
C SER A 479 -26.34 -14.11 -2.58
N ASP A 480 -25.79 -12.91 -2.38
CA ASP A 480 -26.49 -11.87 -1.62
C ASP A 480 -27.59 -11.20 -2.45
N LYS A 481 -28.83 -11.59 -2.17
CA LYS A 481 -30.05 -11.03 -2.77
C LYS A 481 -30.53 -9.76 -2.04
N SER A 482 -29.71 -9.12 -1.22
CA SER A 482 -30.06 -7.89 -0.51
C SER A 482 -30.32 -6.71 -1.45
N ILE A 483 -31.17 -5.78 -1.00
CA ILE A 483 -31.44 -4.51 -1.70
C ILE A 483 -30.16 -3.68 -1.82
N GLU A 484 -29.30 -3.72 -0.80
CA GLU A 484 -28.03 -2.99 -0.73
C GLU A 484 -27.03 -3.52 -1.76
N ASN A 485 -26.88 -4.84 -1.88
CA ASN A 485 -26.03 -5.44 -2.92
C ASN A 485 -26.57 -5.16 -4.34
N PHE A 486 -27.88 -5.32 -4.57
CA PHE A 486 -28.49 -4.97 -5.86
C PHE A 486 -28.23 -3.52 -6.26
N ASP A 487 -28.41 -2.56 -5.33
CA ASP A 487 -28.13 -1.15 -5.62
C ASP A 487 -26.63 -0.86 -5.81
N SER A 488 -25.73 -1.64 -5.21
CA SER A 488 -24.28 -1.58 -5.48
C SER A 488 -23.96 -1.94 -6.95
N TYR A 489 -24.45 -3.10 -7.41
CA TYR A 489 -24.34 -3.53 -8.81
C TYR A 489 -24.97 -2.53 -9.78
N TRP A 490 -26.21 -2.10 -9.52
CA TRP A 490 -26.90 -1.11 -10.34
C TRP A 490 -26.13 0.22 -10.46
N ASN A 491 -25.57 0.72 -9.35
CA ASN A 491 -24.85 1.99 -9.36
C ASN A 491 -23.48 1.90 -10.07
N SER A 492 -22.79 0.76 -9.98
CA SER A 492 -21.50 0.56 -10.69
C SER A 492 -21.69 0.39 -12.21
N TRP A 493 -22.82 -0.19 -12.64
CA TRP A 493 -23.19 -0.32 -14.06
C TRP A 493 -23.89 0.91 -14.65
N LYS A 494 -24.17 1.96 -13.85
CA LYS A 494 -24.82 3.17 -14.34
C LYS A 494 -23.87 4.03 -15.16
N ASP A 495 -24.00 3.94 -16.49
CA ASP A 495 -23.30 4.76 -17.49
C ASP A 495 -23.29 6.25 -17.12
N GLU A 496 -22.13 6.90 -17.29
CA GLU A 496 -21.94 8.33 -17.00
C GLU A 496 -22.76 9.23 -17.92
N ASP A 497 -22.93 8.88 -19.20
CA ASP A 497 -23.72 9.68 -20.14
C ASP A 497 -25.20 9.68 -19.74
N ILE A 498 -25.71 8.55 -19.27
CA ILE A 498 -27.11 8.39 -18.82
C ILE A 498 -27.39 9.20 -17.54
N ARG A 499 -26.38 9.50 -16.71
CA ARG A 499 -26.55 10.36 -15.51
C ARG A 499 -26.96 11.79 -15.85
N ASN A 500 -26.75 12.24 -17.09
CA ASN A 500 -27.04 13.60 -17.53
C ASN A 500 -28.49 13.80 -18.04
N TYR A 501 -29.27 12.72 -18.21
CA TYR A 501 -30.64 12.77 -18.70
C TYR A 501 -31.68 12.60 -17.57
N SER A 502 -32.91 13.08 -17.81
CA SER A 502 -34.01 12.92 -16.86
C SER A 502 -34.38 11.45 -16.70
N THR A 503 -34.24 10.91 -15.48
CA THR A 503 -34.55 9.52 -15.15
C THR A 503 -35.88 9.39 -14.41
N ASP A 504 -36.83 8.66 -15.00
CA ASP A 504 -38.02 8.16 -14.30
C ASP A 504 -37.79 6.71 -13.85
N ASN A 505 -38.12 6.39 -12.59
CA ASN A 505 -38.15 4.99 -12.13
C ASN A 505 -39.47 4.36 -12.59
N VAL A 506 -39.40 3.38 -13.49
CA VAL A 506 -40.58 2.72 -14.06
C VAL A 506 -41.01 1.55 -13.19
N ASN A 507 -40.07 0.68 -12.83
CA ASN A 507 -40.35 -0.53 -12.05
C ASN A 507 -39.11 -1.01 -11.29
N ARG A 508 -39.32 -1.75 -10.19
CA ARG A 508 -38.29 -2.50 -9.45
C ARG A 508 -38.98 -3.65 -8.72
N GLY A 509 -38.38 -4.84 -8.74
CA GLY A 509 -38.92 -5.98 -8.01
C GLY A 509 -38.07 -7.23 -8.11
N ALA A 510 -38.72 -8.36 -7.87
CA ALA A 510 -38.18 -9.69 -8.09
C ALA A 510 -39.17 -10.50 -8.95
N ILE A 511 -38.63 -11.36 -9.81
CA ILE A 511 -39.35 -12.40 -10.56
C ILE A 511 -38.62 -13.74 -10.37
N ASN A 512 -39.25 -14.83 -10.78
CA ASN A 512 -38.61 -16.14 -10.81
C ASN A 512 -38.45 -16.58 -12.28
N VAL A 513 -37.24 -16.99 -12.66
CA VAL A 513 -36.89 -17.44 -14.03
C VAL A 513 -36.29 -18.84 -13.91
N ASN A 514 -36.92 -19.84 -14.52
CA ASN A 514 -36.49 -21.24 -14.45
C ASN A 514 -36.29 -21.81 -13.02
N GLY A 515 -36.98 -21.28 -12.01
CA GLY A 515 -36.81 -21.66 -10.61
C GLY A 515 -35.82 -20.77 -9.84
N ASN A 516 -35.01 -19.96 -10.53
CA ASN A 516 -34.01 -19.07 -9.96
C ASN A 516 -34.57 -17.67 -9.67
N ASP A 517 -34.09 -17.02 -8.62
CA ASP A 517 -34.53 -15.68 -8.22
C ASP A 517 -33.86 -14.62 -9.10
N CYS A 518 -34.66 -13.73 -9.68
CA CYS A 518 -34.18 -12.63 -10.51
C CYS A 518 -34.62 -11.28 -9.95
N LEU A 519 -33.67 -10.49 -9.46
CA LEU A 519 -33.90 -9.12 -9.02
C LEU A 519 -33.77 -8.17 -10.22
N TYR A 520 -34.65 -7.19 -10.34
CA TYR A 520 -34.64 -6.29 -11.49
C TYR A 520 -35.02 -4.84 -11.17
N ARG A 521 -34.57 -3.93 -12.04
CA ARG A 521 -34.95 -2.52 -12.05
C ARG A 521 -35.04 -1.99 -13.48
N VAL A 522 -36.09 -1.22 -13.74
CA VAL A 522 -36.34 -0.55 -15.02
C VAL A 522 -36.46 0.95 -14.81
N THR A 523 -35.70 1.70 -15.60
CA THR A 523 -35.73 3.16 -15.63
C THR A 523 -35.91 3.68 -17.05
N LYS A 524 -36.50 4.86 -17.19
CA LYS A 524 -36.79 5.50 -18.46
C LYS A 524 -36.06 6.84 -18.53
N HIS A 525 -35.41 7.09 -19.65
CA HIS A 525 -34.57 8.26 -19.90
C HIS A 525 -35.02 8.96 -21.18
N TYR A 526 -34.98 10.28 -21.21
CA TYR A 526 -35.30 11.06 -22.42
C TYR A 526 -34.01 11.58 -23.07
N VAL A 527 -33.63 10.96 -24.18
CA VAL A 527 -32.35 11.16 -24.88
C VAL A 527 -32.62 11.68 -26.29
N ASN A 528 -32.11 12.87 -26.62
CA ASN A 528 -32.15 13.46 -27.98
C ASN A 528 -33.51 13.44 -28.69
N GLY A 529 -34.61 13.53 -27.93
CA GLY A 529 -35.99 13.55 -28.46
C GLY A 529 -36.77 12.24 -28.33
N ILE A 530 -36.11 11.15 -27.93
CA ILE A 530 -36.65 9.79 -27.87
C ILE A 530 -36.59 9.27 -26.43
N TYR A 531 -37.50 8.37 -26.05
CA TYR A 531 -37.41 7.65 -24.78
C TYR A 531 -36.62 6.35 -24.93
N VAL A 532 -35.62 6.17 -24.08
CA VAL A 532 -34.81 4.95 -23.97
C VAL A 532 -35.06 4.34 -22.60
N TYR A 533 -35.24 3.03 -22.55
CA TYR A 533 -35.43 2.27 -21.32
C TYR A 533 -34.14 1.54 -20.97
N TRP A 534 -33.73 1.64 -19.71
CA TRP A 534 -32.64 0.85 -19.15
C TRP A 534 -33.23 -0.19 -18.21
N ARG A 535 -33.06 -1.48 -18.54
CA ARG A 535 -33.51 -2.62 -17.74
C ARG A 535 -32.29 -3.38 -17.24
N TYR A 536 -32.23 -3.65 -15.94
CA TYR A 536 -31.11 -4.33 -15.32
C TYR A 536 -31.59 -5.49 -14.47
N TYR A 537 -30.94 -6.64 -14.61
CA TYR A 537 -31.33 -7.90 -14.01
C TYR A 537 -30.12 -8.58 -13.36
N LEU A 538 -30.33 -9.09 -12.15
CA LEU A 538 -29.43 -10.02 -11.45
C LEU A 538 -30.18 -11.34 -11.25
N LEU A 539 -29.79 -12.39 -11.96
CA LEU A 539 -30.38 -13.73 -11.88
C LEU A 539 -29.46 -14.65 -11.07
N PHE A 540 -29.93 -15.14 -9.92
CA PHE A 540 -29.14 -15.88 -8.94
C PHE A 540 -29.48 -17.38 -8.93
N ASP A 541 -28.45 -18.23 -8.90
CA ASP A 541 -28.55 -19.68 -8.73
C ASP A 541 -27.96 -20.09 -7.37
N ASP A 542 -28.83 -20.41 -6.41
CA ASP A 542 -28.43 -20.73 -5.03
C ASP A 542 -27.62 -22.03 -4.92
N GLU A 543 -27.72 -22.93 -5.89
CA GLU A 543 -27.03 -24.23 -5.84
C GLU A 543 -25.56 -24.11 -6.26
N THR A 544 -25.26 -23.26 -7.24
CA THR A 544 -23.90 -22.98 -7.70
C THR A 544 -23.28 -21.74 -7.06
N GLY A 545 -24.08 -20.87 -6.44
CA GLY A 545 -23.65 -19.60 -5.85
C GLY A 545 -23.17 -18.61 -6.91
N LYS A 546 -23.83 -18.61 -8.08
CA LYS A 546 -23.51 -17.78 -9.24
C LYS A 546 -24.62 -16.77 -9.49
N VAL A 547 -24.24 -15.61 -10.02
CA VAL A 547 -25.16 -14.57 -10.51
C VAL A 547 -24.89 -14.27 -11.98
N PHE A 548 -25.94 -14.18 -12.79
CA PHE A 548 -25.88 -13.63 -14.14
C PHE A 548 -26.38 -12.19 -14.13
N VAL A 549 -25.61 -11.30 -14.74
CA VAL A 549 -25.81 -9.85 -14.77
C VAL A 549 -26.14 -9.45 -16.20
N ALA A 550 -27.26 -8.76 -16.42
CA ALA A 550 -27.66 -8.28 -17.74
C ALA A 550 -28.23 -6.86 -17.68
N SER A 551 -27.75 -6.00 -18.59
CA SER A 551 -28.06 -4.58 -18.69
C SER A 551 -28.51 -4.22 -20.10
N PHE A 552 -29.83 -4.08 -20.29
CA PHE A 552 -30.49 -3.87 -21.57
C PHE A 552 -30.81 -2.39 -21.82
N TYR A 553 -30.66 -1.94 -23.06
CA TYR A 553 -31.10 -0.64 -23.54
C TYR A 553 -32.01 -0.80 -24.77
N ASP A 554 -33.25 -0.32 -24.68
CA ASP A 554 -34.26 -0.49 -25.73
C ASP A 554 -35.26 0.67 -25.81
N LEU A 555 -36.14 0.62 -26.82
CA LEU A 555 -37.18 1.62 -27.08
C LEU A 555 -38.58 1.19 -26.60
N ASP A 556 -38.71 0.11 -25.81
CA ASP A 556 -39.98 -0.45 -25.31
C ASP A 556 -40.95 -0.93 -26.41
N ASN A 557 -40.44 -1.11 -27.64
CA ASN A 557 -41.20 -1.58 -28.81
C ASN A 557 -41.37 -3.11 -28.86
N SER A 558 -40.41 -3.84 -28.29
CA SER A 558 -40.41 -5.30 -28.12
C SER A 558 -39.47 -5.66 -26.96
N THR A 559 -39.95 -6.51 -26.04
CA THR A 559 -39.17 -6.95 -24.88
C THR A 559 -38.99 -8.46 -24.81
N ASP A 560 -39.56 -9.21 -25.77
CA ASP A 560 -39.56 -10.68 -25.77
C ASP A 560 -38.13 -11.26 -25.74
N TYR A 561 -37.17 -10.57 -26.35
CA TYR A 561 -35.74 -10.93 -26.34
C TYR A 561 -35.07 -10.85 -24.95
N VAL A 562 -35.64 -10.08 -24.01
CA VAL A 562 -35.17 -10.00 -22.62
C VAL A 562 -35.50 -11.31 -21.90
N ASP A 563 -36.74 -11.74 -22.00
CA ASP A 563 -37.22 -12.98 -21.39
C ASP A 563 -36.58 -14.20 -22.08
N GLU A 564 -36.50 -14.23 -23.42
CA GLU A 564 -35.78 -15.27 -24.18
C GLU A 564 -34.33 -15.44 -23.70
N LEU A 565 -33.60 -14.32 -23.51
CA LEU A 565 -32.23 -14.37 -23.04
C LEU A 565 -32.13 -14.88 -21.61
N LEU A 566 -32.95 -14.35 -20.68
CA LEU A 566 -32.94 -14.74 -19.27
C LEU A 566 -33.36 -16.21 -19.07
N GLU A 567 -34.38 -16.68 -19.79
CA GLU A 567 -34.81 -18.08 -19.79
C GLU A 567 -33.79 -19.03 -20.45
N SER A 568 -32.87 -18.52 -21.27
CA SER A 568 -31.81 -19.33 -21.88
C SER A 568 -30.64 -19.64 -20.93
N VAL A 569 -30.50 -18.91 -19.82
CA VAL A 569 -29.33 -18.96 -18.93
C VAL A 569 -29.26 -20.30 -18.19
N LYS A 570 -28.08 -20.92 -18.22
CA LYS A 570 -27.74 -22.16 -17.52
C LYS A 570 -26.49 -21.97 -16.68
N PHE A 571 -26.60 -22.32 -15.40
CA PHE A 571 -25.50 -22.24 -14.43
C PHE A 571 -24.67 -23.53 -14.33
N LYS A 572 -25.04 -24.56 -15.11
CA LYS A 572 -24.48 -25.92 -15.13
C LYS A 572 -24.48 -26.49 -16.54
#